data_AF-A0A811YG53-F1
#
_entry.id   AF-A0A811YG53-F1
#
_cell.length_a   1.000
_cell.length_b   1.000
_cell.length_c   1.000
_cell.angle_alpha   90.00
_cell.angle_beta   90.00
_cell.angle_gamma   90.00
#
_symmetry.space_group_name_H-M   'P 1'
#
loop_
_entity.id
_entity.type
_entity.pdbx_description
1 polymer ?
#
loop_
_entity_poly.entity_id
_entity_poly.type
_entity_poly.pdbx_seq_one_letter_code
_entity_poly.pdbx_strand_id
1 'polypeptide(L)'
;MAALGLASSLPLLLLVIAGAGGAGGARWRGEGTTRHLQSIILGRCAEHVALLHPEQGEKNCTAIWEAFKVVLDKDPCSVFPSDYDLFINLSRHSIPTDKSLFWENNHLLVTSYAENARRFVPVCSVLYGRMGDFLSWCRQENASGLDYQSCPTSEDCENNPVDSFWKRASMQYSRDSSGVIYVMLNGSEPTGAYPVKGFFADFEIPYFQKDKITRIEIWVMHEIGRPKVESCGEGSVKILEERLKEMGFQYSCINDHLPVKLLKCVDHSTHPDCALKSAAASIQREVPPLWSEYGGSLITPFLVALASAIQM
;
A
#
# COMPACT_ATOMS: atom_id res chain seq x y z
N MET A 1 38.89 50.50 31.04
CA MET A 1 39.09 49.04 31.18
C MET A 1 38.13 48.36 30.22
N ALA A 2 38.61 48.12 29.01
CA ALA A 2 37.88 47.45 27.94
C ALA A 2 38.30 45.97 27.95
N ALA A 3 37.33 45.07 27.88
CA ALA A 3 37.54 43.69 27.48
C ALA A 3 36.64 43.44 26.27
N LEU A 4 37.23 43.63 25.09
CA LEU A 4 36.67 43.18 23.81
C LEU A 4 36.75 41.65 23.76
N GLY A 5 35.60 40.98 23.67
CA GLY A 5 35.52 39.60 23.23
C GLY A 5 35.57 39.53 21.72
N LEU A 6 36.72 39.13 21.18
CA LEU A 6 36.94 38.85 19.76
C LEU A 6 36.18 37.59 19.35
N ALA A 7 35.09 37.74 18.59
CA ALA A 7 34.50 36.65 17.83
C ALA A 7 35.39 36.39 16.60
N SER A 8 36.11 35.27 16.63
CA SER A 8 36.98 34.79 15.55
C SER A 8 36.12 34.36 14.35
N SER A 9 36.07 35.19 13.31
CA SER A 9 35.49 34.86 12.01
C SER A 9 36.51 34.08 11.19
N LEU A 10 36.43 32.75 11.20
CA LEU A 10 37.14 31.90 10.23
C LEU A 10 36.41 31.96 8.88
N PRO A 11 37.07 32.33 7.76
CA PRO A 11 36.48 32.19 6.44
C PRO A 11 36.49 30.71 6.05
N LEU A 12 35.30 30.14 5.84
CA LEU A 12 35.10 28.80 5.31
C LEU A 12 35.60 28.76 3.87
N LEU A 13 36.83 28.28 3.66
CA LEU A 13 37.42 28.06 2.35
C LEU A 13 36.68 26.88 1.68
N LEU A 14 35.71 27.18 0.83
CA LEU A 14 35.08 26.21 -0.06
C LEU A 14 36.11 25.71 -1.07
N LEU A 15 36.74 24.58 -0.78
CA LEU A 15 37.48 23.79 -1.77
C LEU A 15 36.46 23.24 -2.77
N VAL A 16 36.32 23.92 -3.91
CA VAL A 16 35.72 23.34 -5.12
C VAL A 16 36.68 22.27 -5.60
N ILE A 17 36.42 21.02 -5.23
CA ILE A 17 37.07 19.87 -5.86
C ILE A 17 36.43 19.73 -7.24
N ALA A 18 37.06 20.33 -8.24
CA ALA A 18 36.81 19.98 -9.63
C ALA A 18 37.27 18.53 -9.84
N GLY A 19 36.35 17.59 -9.65
CA GLY A 19 36.53 16.20 -10.01
C GLY A 19 36.54 16.07 -11.53
N ALA A 20 37.71 16.21 -12.14
CA ALA A 20 37.98 15.66 -13.47
C ALA A 20 38.15 14.15 -13.32
N GLY A 21 37.05 13.42 -13.45
CA GLY A 21 37.01 11.96 -13.54
C GLY A 21 35.72 11.58 -14.27
N GLY A 22 35.84 10.87 -15.39
CA GLY A 22 34.72 10.56 -16.29
C GLY A 22 33.57 9.83 -15.56
N ALA A 23 32.54 10.59 -15.20
CA ALA A 23 31.24 10.06 -14.85
C ALA A 23 30.40 10.08 -16.12
N GLY A 24 30.17 8.91 -16.72
CA GLY A 24 29.07 8.78 -17.68
C GLY A 24 27.80 9.17 -16.94
N GLY A 25 27.22 10.31 -17.31
CA GLY A 25 26.00 10.82 -16.68
C GLY A 25 24.84 9.84 -16.90
N ALA A 26 23.90 9.80 -15.95
CA ALA A 26 22.66 9.07 -16.10
C ALA A 26 21.99 9.45 -17.44
N ARG A 27 21.73 8.45 -18.28
CA ARG A 27 21.16 8.62 -19.63
C ARG A 27 19.67 8.91 -19.58
N TRP A 28 18.99 8.34 -18.59
CA TRP A 28 17.54 8.36 -18.41
C TRP A 28 17.15 9.03 -17.09
N ARG A 29 15.88 9.41 -16.96
CA ARG A 29 15.38 10.09 -15.76
C ARG A 29 14.97 9.14 -14.62
N GLY A 30 14.72 7.87 -14.94
CA GLY A 30 14.25 6.87 -13.99
C GLY A 30 15.38 6.17 -13.24
N GLU A 31 15.03 5.51 -12.14
CA GLU A 31 15.95 4.66 -11.37
C GLU A 31 16.51 3.54 -12.26
N GLY A 32 17.81 3.30 -12.16
CA GLY A 32 18.46 2.19 -12.86
C GLY A 32 17.95 0.83 -12.40
N THR A 33 18.40 -0.21 -13.10
CA THR A 33 18.05 -1.60 -12.79
C THR A 33 18.37 -1.94 -11.34
N THR A 34 17.44 -2.63 -10.69
CA THR A 34 17.59 -3.05 -9.31
C THR A 34 18.74 -4.06 -9.19
N ARG A 35 19.65 -3.84 -8.22
CA ARG A 35 20.73 -4.81 -7.96
C ARG A 35 20.15 -6.15 -7.54
N HIS A 36 20.77 -7.25 -8.00
CA HIS A 36 20.32 -8.61 -7.72
C HIS A 36 18.90 -8.93 -8.22
N LEU A 37 18.44 -8.26 -9.29
CA LEU A 37 17.11 -8.41 -9.90
C LEU A 37 16.65 -9.87 -9.99
N GLN A 38 17.46 -10.73 -10.61
CA GLN A 38 17.12 -12.15 -10.78
C GLN A 38 16.89 -12.85 -9.43
N SER A 39 17.79 -12.65 -8.46
CA SER A 39 17.70 -13.31 -7.15
C SER A 39 16.47 -12.83 -6.37
N ILE A 40 16.15 -11.54 -6.43
CA ILE A 40 14.96 -10.97 -5.79
C ILE A 40 13.69 -11.55 -6.42
N ILE A 41 13.61 -11.55 -7.76
CA ILE A 41 12.44 -12.07 -8.49
C ILE A 41 12.21 -13.55 -8.21
N LEU A 42 13.27 -14.36 -8.26
CA LEU A 42 13.18 -15.80 -7.95
C LEU A 42 12.79 -16.05 -6.49
N GLY A 43 13.36 -15.29 -5.54
CA GLY A 43 13.01 -15.38 -4.12
C GLY A 43 11.54 -15.06 -3.87
N ARG A 44 11.04 -13.93 -4.41
CA ARG A 44 9.64 -13.53 -4.29
C ARG A 44 8.69 -14.54 -4.93
N CYS A 45 9.06 -15.12 -6.08
CA CYS A 45 8.27 -16.17 -6.70
C CYS A 45 8.20 -17.40 -5.79
N ALA A 46 9.33 -17.87 -5.25
CA ALA A 46 9.36 -19.05 -4.38
C ALA A 46 8.50 -18.87 -3.12
N GLU A 47 8.61 -17.71 -2.46
CA GLU A 47 7.76 -17.37 -1.31
C GLU A 47 6.28 -17.37 -1.66
N HIS A 48 5.92 -16.76 -2.80
CA HIS A 48 4.53 -16.66 -3.21
C HIS A 48 3.94 -18.02 -3.56
N VAL A 49 4.69 -18.85 -4.30
CA VAL A 49 4.27 -20.20 -4.68
C VAL A 49 4.02 -21.09 -3.46
N ALA A 50 4.80 -20.91 -2.38
CA ALA A 50 4.56 -21.62 -1.12
C ALA A 50 3.23 -21.24 -0.44
N LEU A 51 2.65 -20.08 -0.78
CA LEU A 51 1.38 -19.59 -0.25
C LEU A 51 0.18 -19.89 -1.18
N LEU A 52 0.43 -20.30 -2.43
CA LEU A 52 -0.65 -20.62 -3.36
C LEU A 52 -1.39 -21.88 -2.93
N HIS A 53 -2.71 -21.87 -3.08
CA HIS A 53 -3.50 -23.07 -2.89
C HIS A 53 -3.13 -24.13 -3.96
N PRO A 54 -3.07 -25.43 -3.60
CA PRO A 54 -2.72 -26.49 -4.56
C PRO A 54 -3.58 -26.49 -5.83
N GLU A 55 -4.84 -26.09 -5.72
CA GLU A 55 -5.79 -25.98 -6.84
C GLU A 55 -5.41 -24.92 -7.88
N GLN A 56 -4.53 -23.98 -7.54
CA GLN A 56 -4.06 -22.93 -8.43
C GLN A 56 -2.90 -23.40 -9.33
N GLY A 57 -2.50 -24.67 -9.22
CA GLY A 57 -1.54 -25.36 -10.07
C GLY A 57 -0.09 -25.00 -9.77
N GLU A 58 0.81 -25.96 -10.01
CA GLU A 58 2.25 -25.77 -9.86
C GLU A 58 2.77 -24.60 -10.71
N LYS A 59 3.70 -23.83 -10.15
CA LYS A 59 4.35 -22.69 -10.82
C LYS A 59 5.85 -22.93 -10.85
N ASN A 60 6.44 -22.84 -12.04
CA ASN A 60 7.87 -22.99 -12.22
C ASN A 60 8.54 -21.61 -12.23
N CYS A 61 9.09 -21.19 -11.10
CA CYS A 61 9.73 -19.89 -10.95
C CYS A 61 10.89 -19.66 -11.93
N THR A 62 11.64 -20.70 -12.28
CA THR A 62 12.70 -20.60 -13.28
C THR A 62 12.12 -20.31 -14.67
N ALA A 63 11.07 -21.04 -15.08
CA ALA A 63 10.42 -20.79 -16.37
C ALA A 63 9.76 -19.40 -16.43
N ILE A 64 9.15 -18.95 -15.34
CA ILE A 64 8.57 -17.60 -15.26
C ILE A 64 9.66 -16.53 -15.39
N TRP A 65 10.80 -16.70 -14.72
CA TRP A 65 11.96 -15.81 -14.86
C TRP A 65 12.51 -15.79 -16.29
N GLU A 66 12.66 -16.95 -16.92
CA GLU A 66 13.13 -17.05 -18.30
C GLU A 66 12.19 -16.36 -19.29
N ALA A 67 10.87 -16.42 -19.05
CA ALA A 67 9.90 -15.67 -19.83
C ALA A 67 9.95 -14.15 -19.56
N PHE A 68 10.18 -13.75 -18.30
CA PHE A 68 10.35 -12.34 -17.93
C PHE A 68 11.58 -11.72 -18.60
N LYS A 69 12.74 -12.40 -18.54
CA LYS A 69 14.03 -11.80 -18.91
C LYS A 69 14.19 -11.53 -20.41
N VAL A 70 13.31 -12.06 -21.27
CA VAL A 70 13.33 -11.79 -22.73
C VAL A 70 13.31 -10.30 -23.04
N VAL A 71 12.64 -9.50 -22.20
CA VAL A 71 12.60 -8.03 -22.35
C VAL A 71 13.93 -7.35 -22.03
N LEU A 72 14.81 -8.00 -21.29
CA LEU A 72 16.14 -7.50 -20.94
C LEU A 72 17.14 -7.65 -22.09
N ASP A 73 16.78 -8.40 -23.13
CA ASP A 73 17.53 -8.52 -24.38
C ASP A 73 17.05 -7.52 -25.45
N LYS A 74 16.03 -6.71 -25.16
CA LYS A 74 15.45 -5.72 -26.09
C LYS A 74 16.03 -4.33 -25.89
N ASP A 75 15.87 -3.49 -26.91
CA ASP A 75 16.10 -2.06 -26.78
C ASP A 75 15.19 -1.46 -25.68
N PRO A 76 15.71 -0.63 -24.76
CA PRO A 76 14.97 -0.14 -23.59
C PRO A 76 13.82 0.82 -23.94
N CYS A 77 13.63 1.20 -25.21
CA CYS A 77 12.47 1.96 -25.67
C CYS A 77 11.62 1.19 -26.71
N SER A 78 11.85 -0.13 -26.84
CA SER A 78 11.16 -1.00 -27.80
C SER A 78 10.59 -2.26 -27.13
N VAL A 79 10.10 -2.12 -25.88
CA VAL A 79 9.44 -3.19 -25.13
C VAL A 79 7.94 -2.91 -25.08
N PHE A 80 7.13 -3.86 -25.55
CA PHE A 80 5.68 -3.74 -25.61
C PHE A 80 5.00 -4.58 -24.52
N PRO A 81 3.76 -4.26 -24.11
CA PRO A 81 3.02 -5.08 -23.16
C PRO A 81 2.90 -6.56 -23.57
N SER A 82 2.80 -6.85 -24.87
CA SER A 82 2.75 -8.22 -25.41
C SER A 82 4.03 -9.02 -25.21
N ASP A 83 5.18 -8.37 -25.01
CA ASP A 83 6.44 -9.07 -24.74
C ASP A 83 6.41 -9.81 -23.40
N TYR A 84 5.50 -9.42 -22.51
CA TYR A 84 5.26 -10.09 -21.23
C TYR A 84 4.14 -11.16 -21.30
N ASP A 85 3.57 -11.47 -22.46
CA ASP A 85 2.45 -12.42 -22.56
C ASP A 85 2.79 -13.81 -22.03
N LEU A 86 3.96 -14.35 -22.38
CA LEU A 86 4.39 -15.66 -21.88
C LEU A 86 4.64 -15.61 -20.36
N PHE A 87 5.27 -14.54 -19.87
CA PHE A 87 5.48 -14.32 -18.43
C PHE A 87 4.15 -14.33 -17.68
N ILE A 88 3.15 -13.59 -18.16
CA ILE A 88 1.80 -13.56 -17.57
C ILE A 88 1.16 -14.94 -17.63
N ASN A 89 1.21 -15.63 -18.77
CA ASN A 89 0.58 -16.95 -18.90
C ASN A 89 1.15 -17.98 -17.92
N LEU A 90 2.47 -17.96 -17.69
CA LEU A 90 3.14 -18.89 -16.77
C LEU A 90 2.90 -18.56 -15.29
N SER A 91 2.61 -17.29 -14.97
CA SER A 91 2.45 -16.80 -13.58
C SER A 91 1.00 -16.54 -13.18
N ARG A 92 0.06 -16.53 -14.13
CA ARG A 92 -1.36 -16.29 -13.88
C ARG A 92 -1.95 -17.35 -12.96
N HIS A 93 -2.80 -16.88 -12.05
CA HIS A 93 -3.65 -17.70 -11.19
C HIS A 93 -4.96 -16.94 -10.92
N SER A 94 -5.98 -17.62 -10.41
CA SER A 94 -7.25 -17.00 -10.07
C SER A 94 -7.10 -15.99 -8.93
N ILE A 95 -7.82 -14.87 -9.03
CA ILE A 95 -7.99 -13.91 -7.94
C ILE A 95 -9.33 -14.25 -7.25
N PRO A 96 -9.38 -14.41 -5.93
CA PRO A 96 -10.65 -14.68 -5.24
C PRO A 96 -11.66 -13.55 -5.48
N THR A 97 -12.94 -13.91 -5.65
CA THR A 97 -14.04 -12.94 -5.76
C THR A 97 -14.09 -12.02 -4.54
N ASP A 98 -14.47 -10.76 -4.74
CA ASP A 98 -14.56 -9.72 -3.70
C ASP A 98 -13.22 -9.39 -3.02
N LYS A 99 -12.07 -9.70 -3.64
CA LYS A 99 -10.74 -9.44 -3.07
C LYS A 99 -9.87 -8.49 -3.87
N SER A 100 -10.24 -8.13 -5.09
CA SER A 100 -9.46 -7.19 -5.90
C SER A 100 -9.47 -5.79 -5.30
N LEU A 101 -8.27 -5.25 -5.06
CA LEU A 101 -8.04 -3.89 -4.59
C LEU A 101 -7.15 -3.12 -5.59
N PHE A 102 -7.75 -2.17 -6.29
CA PHE A 102 -7.08 -1.20 -7.16
C PHE A 102 -6.70 0.04 -6.36
N TRP A 103 -5.82 0.89 -6.89
CA TRP A 103 -5.39 2.07 -6.16
C TRP A 103 -4.70 3.10 -7.04
N GLU A 104 -4.69 4.35 -6.57
CA GLU A 104 -3.87 5.44 -7.10
C GLU A 104 -3.25 6.20 -5.92
N ASN A 105 -1.97 6.57 -6.03
CA ASN A 105 -1.22 7.36 -5.05
C ASN A 105 -1.25 6.85 -3.59
N ASN A 106 -1.33 5.52 -3.40
CA ASN A 106 -1.47 4.87 -2.08
C ASN A 106 -0.64 3.59 -1.91
N HIS A 107 0.43 3.41 -2.69
CA HIS A 107 1.12 2.12 -2.80
C HIS A 107 1.45 1.45 -1.45
N LEU A 108 2.16 2.16 -0.55
CA LEU A 108 2.56 1.62 0.75
C LEU A 108 1.38 1.31 1.67
N LEU A 109 0.34 2.16 1.65
CA LEU A 109 -0.87 1.95 2.44
C LEU A 109 -1.64 0.72 1.96
N VAL A 110 -1.72 0.52 0.64
CA VAL A 110 -2.36 -0.64 0.03
C VAL A 110 -1.62 -1.92 0.39
N THR A 111 -0.30 -1.96 0.22
CA THR A 111 0.51 -3.13 0.56
C THR A 111 0.41 -3.47 2.05
N SER A 112 0.42 -2.47 2.92
CA SER A 112 0.25 -2.65 4.38
C SER A 112 -1.15 -3.13 4.75
N TYR A 113 -2.20 -2.58 4.12
CA TYR A 113 -3.57 -2.95 4.41
C TYR A 113 -3.95 -4.32 3.86
N ALA A 114 -3.46 -4.69 2.67
CA ALA A 114 -3.68 -6.00 2.07
C ALA A 114 -3.11 -7.14 2.92
N GLU A 115 -2.04 -6.87 3.68
CA GLU A 115 -1.38 -7.81 4.60
C GLU A 115 -1.04 -9.13 3.89
N ASN A 116 -0.24 -9.05 2.84
CA ASN A 116 0.22 -10.21 2.07
C ASN A 116 -0.93 -11.10 1.58
N ALA A 117 -1.88 -10.51 0.84
CA ALA A 117 -3.08 -11.17 0.33
C ALA A 117 -4.10 -11.66 1.39
N ARG A 118 -3.87 -11.44 2.69
CA ARG A 118 -4.79 -11.92 3.75
C ARG A 118 -6.13 -11.17 3.76
N ARG A 119 -6.10 -9.85 3.58
CA ARG A 119 -7.32 -9.01 3.60
C ARG A 119 -7.89 -8.83 2.19
N PHE A 120 -7.03 -8.35 1.30
CA PHE A 120 -7.31 -8.05 -0.11
C PHE A 120 -6.12 -8.47 -0.96
N VAL A 121 -6.34 -8.65 -2.26
CA VAL A 121 -5.34 -9.08 -3.24
C VAL A 121 -5.16 -7.97 -4.27
N PRO A 122 -4.42 -6.88 -3.95
CA PRO A 122 -4.01 -5.90 -4.96
C PRO A 122 -3.05 -6.51 -5.98
N VAL A 123 -2.81 -5.83 -7.10
CA VAL A 123 -1.90 -6.33 -8.16
C VAL A 123 -0.50 -6.70 -7.63
N CYS A 124 0.06 -5.92 -6.69
CA CYS A 124 1.33 -6.19 -6.04
C CYS A 124 1.34 -7.46 -5.15
N SER A 125 0.16 -8.00 -4.81
CA SER A 125 -0.01 -9.27 -4.09
C SER A 125 -0.35 -10.46 -4.99
N VAL A 126 -0.52 -10.26 -6.29
CA VAL A 126 -0.67 -11.35 -7.28
C VAL A 126 0.73 -11.81 -7.74
N LEU A 127 0.94 -13.09 -8.06
CA LEU A 127 2.28 -13.62 -8.38
C LEU A 127 3.06 -12.77 -9.39
N TYR A 128 2.44 -12.45 -10.54
CA TYR A 128 3.10 -11.63 -11.55
C TYR A 128 3.43 -10.23 -11.07
N GLY A 129 2.52 -9.56 -10.33
CA GLY A 129 2.76 -8.21 -9.84
C GLY A 129 3.79 -8.19 -8.70
N ARG A 130 3.74 -9.15 -7.78
CA ARG A 130 4.71 -9.27 -6.67
C ARG A 130 6.14 -9.41 -7.17
N MET A 131 6.35 -10.12 -8.28
CA MET A 131 7.68 -10.27 -8.87
C MET A 131 8.27 -8.92 -9.31
N GLY A 132 7.46 -7.99 -9.83
CA GLY A 132 7.91 -6.66 -10.27
C GLY A 132 7.81 -5.54 -9.23
N ASP A 133 7.18 -5.78 -8.08
CA ASP A 133 6.81 -4.74 -7.12
C ASP A 133 8.02 -3.94 -6.57
N PHE A 134 8.00 -2.61 -6.65
CA PHE A 134 9.13 -1.72 -6.31
C PHE A 134 10.46 -2.00 -7.05
N LEU A 135 10.47 -2.76 -8.15
CA LEU A 135 11.69 -3.01 -8.92
C LEU A 135 11.71 -2.15 -10.18
N SER A 136 12.92 -1.75 -10.58
CA SER A 136 13.23 -1.18 -11.90
C SER A 136 14.17 -2.10 -12.69
N TRP A 137 14.05 -2.10 -14.02
CA TRP A 137 14.92 -2.87 -14.93
C TRP A 137 14.92 -2.32 -16.36
N CYS A 138 16.08 -2.35 -17.00
CA CYS A 138 16.25 -2.08 -18.42
C CYS A 138 17.62 -2.54 -18.92
N ARG A 139 17.72 -2.76 -20.23
CA ARG A 139 19.00 -3.00 -20.92
C ARG A 139 19.71 -1.67 -21.18
N GLN A 140 21.02 -1.71 -21.28
CA GLN A 140 21.79 -0.63 -21.89
C GLN A 140 21.41 -0.46 -23.37
N GLU A 141 21.38 0.77 -23.85
CA GLU A 141 21.07 1.11 -25.25
C GLU A 141 22.13 0.51 -26.20
N ASN A 142 23.42 0.71 -25.85
CA ASN A 142 24.57 0.39 -26.70
C ASN A 142 25.35 -0.87 -26.26
N ALA A 143 24.80 -1.68 -25.36
CA ALA A 143 25.44 -2.90 -24.89
C ALA A 143 24.40 -3.94 -24.44
N SER A 144 24.83 -5.19 -24.27
CA SER A 144 23.98 -6.29 -23.83
C SER A 144 23.76 -6.36 -22.31
N GLY A 145 24.46 -5.52 -21.53
CA GLY A 145 24.33 -5.48 -20.08
C GLY A 145 23.06 -4.75 -19.62
N LEU A 146 22.69 -4.96 -18.35
CA LEU A 146 21.66 -4.18 -17.68
C LEU A 146 22.18 -2.77 -17.35
N ASP A 147 21.33 -1.77 -17.47
CA ASP A 147 21.67 -0.40 -17.07
C ASP A 147 21.31 -0.20 -15.60
N TYR A 148 22.32 -0.16 -14.73
CA TYR A 148 22.17 0.08 -13.29
C TYR A 148 22.25 1.56 -12.92
N GLN A 149 22.52 2.46 -13.87
CA GLN A 149 22.63 3.89 -13.61
C GLN A 149 21.27 4.56 -13.73
N SER A 150 20.52 4.24 -14.79
CA SER A 150 19.23 4.86 -15.05
C SER A 150 18.39 4.00 -16.00
N CYS A 151 17.07 4.09 -15.93
CA CYS A 151 16.14 3.47 -16.90
C CYS A 151 15.13 4.48 -17.44
N PRO A 152 14.64 4.30 -18.68
CA PRO A 152 13.68 5.24 -19.27
C PRO A 152 12.36 5.28 -18.50
N THR A 153 11.83 6.48 -18.31
CA THR A 153 10.46 6.70 -17.82
C THR A 153 9.49 6.88 -18.98
N SER A 154 8.19 7.00 -18.68
CA SER A 154 7.15 7.36 -19.64
C SER A 154 7.43 8.67 -20.40
N GLU A 155 8.17 9.61 -19.80
CA GLU A 155 8.59 10.85 -20.44
C GLU A 155 9.76 10.66 -21.40
N ASP A 156 10.62 9.66 -21.15
CA ASP A 156 11.75 9.32 -22.03
C ASP A 156 11.25 8.55 -23.26
N CYS A 157 10.43 7.51 -23.04
CA CYS A 157 9.75 6.77 -24.09
C CYS A 157 8.58 5.93 -23.56
N GLU A 158 7.51 5.84 -24.34
CA GLU A 158 6.27 5.14 -23.96
C GLU A 158 6.43 3.62 -23.78
N ASN A 159 7.32 3.01 -24.58
CA ASN A 159 7.52 1.57 -24.66
C ASN A 159 8.77 1.12 -23.90
N ASN A 160 8.90 1.58 -22.65
CA ASN A 160 9.95 1.13 -21.74
C ASN A 160 9.56 -0.19 -21.03
N PRO A 161 10.54 -0.97 -20.54
CA PRO A 161 10.27 -2.28 -19.94
C PRO A 161 9.31 -2.24 -18.75
N VAL A 162 9.44 -1.25 -17.86
CA VAL A 162 8.69 -1.19 -16.60
C VAL A 162 7.25 -0.76 -16.85
N ASP A 163 7.01 0.28 -17.64
CA ASP A 163 5.65 0.71 -17.97
C ASP A 163 4.92 -0.35 -18.78
N SER A 164 5.59 -0.97 -19.76
CA SER A 164 4.98 -2.06 -20.55
C SER A 164 4.63 -3.28 -19.70
N PHE A 165 5.42 -3.59 -18.67
CA PHE A 165 5.12 -4.63 -17.70
C PHE A 165 3.85 -4.31 -16.93
N TRP A 166 3.77 -3.11 -16.33
CA TRP A 166 2.62 -2.72 -15.53
C TRP A 166 1.36 -2.56 -16.37
N LYS A 167 1.46 -2.04 -17.61
CA LYS A 167 0.35 -2.04 -18.58
C LYS A 167 -0.17 -3.48 -18.74
N ARG A 168 0.71 -4.44 -18.98
CA ARG A 168 0.30 -5.84 -19.20
C ARG A 168 -0.29 -6.51 -17.95
N ALA A 169 0.30 -6.27 -16.79
CA ALA A 169 -0.15 -6.79 -15.50
C ALA A 169 -1.51 -6.21 -15.10
N SER A 170 -1.70 -4.89 -15.20
CA SER A 170 -2.96 -4.19 -14.92
C SER A 170 -4.11 -4.68 -15.81
N MET A 171 -3.85 -4.84 -17.12
CA MET A 171 -4.84 -5.43 -18.03
C MET A 171 -5.24 -6.86 -17.62
N GLN A 172 -4.28 -7.67 -17.20
CA GLN A 172 -4.56 -9.04 -16.76
C GLN A 172 -5.35 -9.08 -15.45
N TYR A 173 -4.89 -8.32 -14.47
CA TYR A 173 -5.49 -8.20 -13.14
C TYR A 173 -6.95 -7.76 -13.23
N SER A 174 -7.25 -6.81 -14.11
CA SER A 174 -8.60 -6.31 -14.36
C SER A 174 -9.52 -7.33 -15.02
N ARG A 175 -9.01 -8.12 -15.97
CA ARG A 175 -9.75 -9.21 -16.62
C ARG A 175 -10.09 -10.35 -15.66
N ASP A 176 -9.22 -10.59 -14.68
CA ASP A 176 -9.34 -11.71 -13.73
C ASP A 176 -10.09 -11.33 -12.45
N SER A 177 -10.37 -10.03 -12.25
CA SER A 177 -11.11 -9.52 -11.11
C SER A 177 -12.62 -9.77 -11.24
N SER A 178 -13.29 -10.03 -10.11
CA SER A 178 -14.73 -10.32 -10.06
C SER A 178 -15.35 -9.97 -8.71
N GLY A 179 -16.68 -9.85 -8.68
CA GLY A 179 -17.44 -9.48 -7.49
C GLY A 179 -17.40 -7.99 -7.22
N VAL A 180 -17.24 -7.61 -5.95
CA VAL A 180 -17.02 -6.24 -5.53
C VAL A 180 -15.58 -5.85 -5.84
N ILE A 181 -15.44 -4.78 -6.63
CA ILE A 181 -14.14 -4.18 -6.92
C ILE A 181 -13.90 -3.04 -5.93
N TYR A 182 -12.78 -3.10 -5.21
CA TYR A 182 -12.39 -2.04 -4.28
C TYR A 182 -11.31 -1.16 -4.90
N VAL A 183 -11.37 0.15 -4.65
CA VAL A 183 -10.38 1.11 -5.17
C VAL A 183 -9.97 2.06 -4.06
N MET A 184 -8.68 2.16 -3.76
CA MET A 184 -8.14 3.07 -2.75
C MET A 184 -7.48 4.30 -3.42
N LEU A 185 -8.13 5.46 -3.31
CA LEU A 185 -7.66 6.73 -3.85
C LEU A 185 -7.11 7.64 -2.76
N ASN A 186 -6.19 8.53 -3.10
CA ASN A 186 -5.59 9.48 -2.16
C ASN A 186 -6.28 10.84 -2.26
N GLY A 187 -7.19 11.13 -1.32
CA GLY A 187 -7.90 12.41 -1.24
C GLY A 187 -7.02 13.59 -0.79
N SER A 188 -5.76 13.35 -0.43
CA SER A 188 -4.77 14.37 -0.10
C SER A 188 -3.74 14.60 -1.21
N GLU A 189 -3.90 13.96 -2.38
CA GLU A 189 -3.05 14.17 -3.56
C GLU A 189 -3.27 15.58 -4.15
N PRO A 190 -2.23 16.42 -4.27
CA PRO A 190 -2.36 17.78 -4.82
C PRO A 190 -3.00 17.88 -6.20
N THR A 191 -2.82 16.86 -7.06
CA THR A 191 -3.40 16.85 -8.42
C THR A 191 -4.82 16.25 -8.49
N GLY A 192 -5.42 15.92 -7.35
CA GLY A 192 -6.71 15.23 -7.27
C GLY A 192 -6.56 13.71 -7.08
N ALA A 193 -7.61 13.08 -6.57
CA ALA A 193 -7.58 11.69 -6.12
C ALA A 193 -7.61 10.66 -7.27
N TYR A 194 -8.20 11.02 -8.42
CA TYR A 194 -8.30 10.19 -9.61
C TYR A 194 -7.57 10.85 -10.80
N PRO A 195 -6.39 10.33 -11.17
CA PRO A 195 -5.72 10.74 -12.41
C PRO A 195 -6.53 10.29 -13.62
N VAL A 196 -7.03 11.23 -14.43
CA VAL A 196 -7.77 10.93 -15.66
C VAL A 196 -6.91 10.25 -16.74
N LYS A 197 -5.60 10.26 -16.56
CA LYS A 197 -4.59 9.51 -17.31
C LYS A 197 -3.72 8.76 -16.30
N GLY A 198 -3.58 7.45 -16.48
CA GLY A 198 -2.91 6.59 -15.50
C GLY A 198 -3.28 5.12 -15.70
N PHE A 199 -2.63 4.23 -14.95
CA PHE A 199 -2.88 2.80 -15.07
C PHE A 199 -4.35 2.46 -14.79
N PHE A 200 -4.92 3.01 -13.72
CA PHE A 200 -6.30 2.74 -13.37
C PHE A 200 -7.28 3.21 -14.46
N ALA A 201 -7.05 4.41 -14.98
CA ALA A 201 -7.88 5.03 -16.01
C ALA A 201 -7.78 4.34 -17.38
N ASP A 202 -6.57 3.98 -17.81
CA ASP A 202 -6.28 3.61 -19.21
C ASP A 202 -6.09 2.11 -19.42
N PHE A 203 -5.68 1.38 -18.38
CA PHE A 203 -5.29 -0.04 -18.48
C PHE A 203 -6.05 -0.96 -17.53
N GLU A 204 -6.89 -0.43 -16.64
CA GLU A 204 -7.67 -1.24 -15.70
C GLU A 204 -9.18 -1.11 -15.93
N ILE A 205 -9.75 0.09 -15.77
CA ILE A 205 -11.19 0.33 -16.01
C ILE A 205 -11.67 -0.22 -17.36
N PRO A 206 -10.97 -0.01 -18.49
CA PRO A 206 -11.41 -0.54 -19.79
C PRO A 206 -11.41 -2.07 -19.90
N TYR A 207 -10.72 -2.77 -18.99
CA TYR A 207 -10.53 -4.22 -19.02
C TYR A 207 -11.41 -4.98 -18.02
N PHE A 208 -12.22 -4.27 -17.24
CA PHE A 208 -13.22 -4.85 -16.35
C PHE A 208 -14.24 -5.72 -17.09
N GLN A 209 -14.48 -6.92 -16.58
CA GLN A 209 -15.48 -7.84 -17.08
C GLN A 209 -16.84 -7.51 -16.46
N LYS A 210 -17.65 -6.70 -17.15
CA LYS A 210 -18.90 -6.14 -16.61
C LYS A 210 -19.87 -7.21 -16.08
N ASP A 211 -19.93 -8.36 -16.73
CA ASP A 211 -20.75 -9.51 -16.36
C ASP A 211 -20.31 -10.19 -15.05
N LYS A 212 -19.07 -9.98 -14.63
CA LYS A 212 -18.49 -10.58 -13.41
C LYS A 212 -18.40 -9.63 -12.23
N ILE A 213 -18.72 -8.35 -12.43
CA ILE A 213 -18.59 -7.30 -11.40
C ILE A 213 -19.96 -6.95 -10.85
N THR A 214 -20.10 -7.00 -9.52
CA THR A 214 -21.34 -6.67 -8.83
C THR A 214 -21.46 -5.16 -8.59
N ARG A 215 -20.40 -4.53 -8.08
CA ARG A 215 -20.28 -3.08 -7.85
C ARG A 215 -18.82 -2.66 -7.70
N ILE A 216 -18.58 -1.37 -7.81
CA ILE A 216 -17.28 -0.74 -7.54
C ILE A 216 -17.43 0.14 -6.29
N GLU A 217 -16.56 -0.07 -5.31
CA GLU A 217 -16.49 0.68 -4.05
C GLU A 217 -15.18 1.45 -3.97
N ILE A 218 -15.29 2.78 -3.95
CA ILE A 218 -14.15 3.69 -3.85
C ILE A 218 -13.93 4.08 -2.38
N TRP A 219 -12.68 4.03 -1.93
CA TRP A 219 -12.22 4.56 -0.66
C TRP A 219 -11.33 5.77 -0.92
N VAL A 220 -11.84 6.97 -0.64
CA VAL A 220 -11.04 8.20 -0.72
C VAL A 220 -10.40 8.42 0.65
N MET A 221 -9.11 8.09 0.74
CA MET A 221 -8.34 8.15 1.98
C MET A 221 -7.61 9.48 2.10
N HIS A 222 -7.74 10.15 3.25
CA HIS A 222 -7.00 11.40 3.52
C HIS A 222 -5.82 11.16 4.46
N GLU A 223 -4.77 11.95 4.31
CA GLU A 223 -3.64 11.97 5.24
C GLU A 223 -4.03 12.59 6.59
N ILE A 224 -3.55 12.00 7.69
CA ILE A 224 -3.86 12.49 9.04
C ILE A 224 -3.19 13.85 9.25
N GLY A 225 -3.98 14.85 9.63
CA GLY A 225 -3.48 16.21 9.88
C GLY A 225 -3.06 17.00 8.63
N ARG A 226 -3.34 16.49 7.42
CA ARG A 226 -3.07 17.18 6.15
C ARG A 226 -4.35 17.66 5.47
N PRO A 227 -4.24 18.58 4.48
CA PRO A 227 -5.38 19.04 3.72
C PRO A 227 -6.15 17.88 3.05
N LYS A 228 -7.47 18.01 3.08
CA LYS A 228 -8.38 17.20 2.26
C LYS A 228 -8.56 17.94 0.95
N VAL A 229 -7.91 17.45 -0.11
CA VAL A 229 -7.94 18.06 -1.44
C VAL A 229 -9.24 17.72 -2.14
N GLU A 230 -9.62 16.43 -2.15
CA GLU A 230 -10.88 15.96 -2.72
C GLU A 230 -11.49 14.86 -1.85
N SER A 231 -12.81 14.90 -1.72
CA SER A 231 -13.63 13.84 -1.13
C SER A 231 -14.57 13.19 -2.15
N CYS A 232 -15.30 12.16 -1.73
CA CYS A 232 -16.35 11.53 -2.55
C CYS A 232 -17.31 12.56 -3.18
N GLY A 233 -17.47 12.48 -4.51
CA GLY A 233 -18.37 13.35 -5.29
C GLY A 233 -17.79 14.72 -5.65
N GLU A 234 -16.51 14.97 -5.35
CA GLU A 234 -15.81 16.22 -5.66
C GLU A 234 -14.77 16.01 -6.77
N GLY A 235 -14.50 17.08 -7.52
CA GLY A 235 -13.43 17.16 -8.52
C GLY A 235 -13.24 15.89 -9.37
N SER A 236 -12.06 15.31 -9.34
CA SER A 236 -11.71 14.12 -10.12
C SER A 236 -12.45 12.86 -9.68
N VAL A 237 -12.84 12.74 -8.40
CA VAL A 237 -13.66 11.62 -7.91
C VAL A 237 -15.05 11.64 -8.55
N LYS A 238 -15.61 12.82 -8.80
CA LYS A 238 -16.87 12.96 -9.55
C LYS A 238 -16.75 12.52 -11.00
N ILE A 239 -15.63 12.84 -11.66
CA ILE A 239 -15.33 12.39 -13.03
C ILE A 239 -15.28 10.85 -13.09
N LEU A 240 -14.62 10.23 -12.10
CA LEU A 240 -14.58 8.77 -11.97
C LEU A 240 -15.99 8.19 -11.77
N GLU A 241 -16.77 8.76 -10.86
CA GLU A 241 -18.15 8.34 -10.60
C GLU A 241 -19.01 8.35 -11.87
N GLU A 242 -18.99 9.45 -12.62
CA GLU A 242 -19.73 9.63 -13.86
C GLU A 242 -19.30 8.58 -14.89
N ARG A 243 -17.99 8.40 -15.11
CA ARG A 243 -17.44 7.40 -16.02
C ARG A 243 -17.89 5.97 -15.68
N LEU A 244 -17.80 5.57 -14.41
CA LEU A 244 -18.20 4.22 -13.98
C LEU A 244 -19.71 3.99 -14.13
N LYS A 245 -20.53 5.01 -13.84
CA LYS A 245 -21.98 4.94 -14.04
C LYS A 245 -22.36 4.87 -15.51
N GLU A 246 -21.71 5.63 -16.38
CA GLU A 246 -21.91 5.58 -17.84
C GLU A 246 -21.57 4.20 -18.41
N MET A 247 -20.54 3.55 -17.88
CA MET A 247 -20.21 2.15 -18.21
C MET A 247 -21.23 1.15 -17.64
N GLY A 248 -22.16 1.60 -16.80
CA GLY A 248 -23.24 0.83 -16.20
C GLY A 248 -22.81 -0.01 -15.00
N PHE A 249 -21.77 0.39 -14.28
CA PHE A 249 -21.42 -0.21 -13.00
C PHE A 249 -22.23 0.40 -11.86
N GLN A 250 -22.55 -0.43 -10.86
CA GLN A 250 -22.99 0.09 -9.57
C GLN A 250 -21.81 0.75 -8.86
N TYR A 251 -22.01 1.95 -8.34
CA TYR A 251 -20.96 2.78 -7.74
C TYR A 251 -21.28 3.09 -6.28
N SER A 252 -20.26 3.07 -5.44
CA SER A 252 -20.31 3.52 -4.05
C SER A 252 -18.98 4.17 -3.66
N CYS A 253 -19.01 5.16 -2.78
CA CYS A 253 -17.81 5.87 -2.33
C CYS A 253 -17.86 6.13 -0.83
N ILE A 254 -16.73 5.92 -0.16
CA ILE A 254 -16.55 6.08 1.28
C ILE A 254 -15.32 6.95 1.51
N ASN A 255 -15.51 8.09 2.17
CA ASN A 255 -14.39 8.88 2.67
C ASN A 255 -13.82 8.21 3.92
N ASP A 256 -12.49 8.15 4.02
CA ASP A 256 -11.75 7.68 5.20
C ASP A 256 -12.24 6.32 5.73
N HIS A 257 -12.30 5.31 4.84
CA HIS A 257 -12.75 3.96 5.18
C HIS A 257 -12.13 3.47 6.49
N LEU A 258 -12.99 3.24 7.49
CA LEU A 258 -12.58 3.16 8.90
C LEU A 258 -11.45 2.14 9.17
N PRO A 259 -11.50 0.89 8.67
CA PRO A 259 -10.40 -0.06 8.83
C PRO A 259 -9.04 0.46 8.32
N VAL A 260 -9.02 1.15 7.18
CA VAL A 260 -7.78 1.72 6.62
C VAL A 260 -7.36 2.95 7.42
N LYS A 261 -8.31 3.80 7.84
CA LYS A 261 -8.03 4.94 8.74
C LYS A 261 -7.39 4.48 10.04
N LEU A 262 -7.88 3.38 10.65
CA LEU A 262 -7.30 2.81 11.86
C LEU A 262 -5.85 2.35 11.64
N LEU A 263 -5.53 1.78 10.47
CA LEU A 263 -4.14 1.47 10.10
C LEU A 263 -3.28 2.73 10.02
N LYS A 264 -3.76 3.80 9.37
CA LYS A 264 -3.05 5.10 9.33
C LYS A 264 -2.84 5.68 10.73
N CYS A 265 -3.79 5.48 11.64
CA CYS A 265 -3.69 5.97 13.01
C CYS A 265 -2.62 5.28 13.87
N VAL A 266 -2.04 4.15 13.42
CA VAL A 266 -0.92 3.50 14.13
C VAL A 266 0.27 4.46 14.28
N ASP A 267 0.54 5.28 13.25
CA ASP A 267 1.63 6.27 13.26
C ASP A 267 1.20 7.65 13.79
N HIS A 268 -0.08 7.81 14.15
CA HIS A 268 -0.67 9.09 14.56
C HIS A 268 -1.58 8.94 15.80
N SER A 269 -1.21 8.06 16.74
CA SER A 269 -2.05 7.66 17.87
C SER A 269 -2.55 8.81 18.76
N THR A 270 -1.79 9.91 18.87
CA THR A 270 -2.17 11.08 19.67
C THR A 270 -2.88 12.18 18.86
N HIS A 271 -3.02 12.01 17.54
CA HIS A 271 -3.70 13.00 16.70
C HIS A 271 -5.21 12.99 16.99
N PRO A 272 -5.89 14.16 17.03
CA PRO A 272 -7.33 14.23 17.33
C PRO A 272 -8.20 13.33 16.45
N ASP A 273 -7.87 13.21 15.15
CA ASP A 273 -8.58 12.35 14.20
C ASP A 273 -8.50 10.85 14.51
N CYS A 274 -7.56 10.46 15.36
CA CYS A 274 -7.25 9.10 15.78
C CYS A 274 -7.60 8.82 17.25
N ALA A 275 -8.17 9.81 17.94
CA ALA A 275 -8.54 9.66 19.35
C ALA A 275 -9.61 8.57 19.53
N LEU A 276 -9.25 7.52 20.26
CA LEU A 276 -10.18 6.46 20.64
C LEU A 276 -11.06 6.96 21.79
N LYS A 277 -12.39 6.82 21.66
CA LYS A 277 -13.30 7.08 22.78
C LYS A 277 -13.05 6.03 23.86
N SER A 278 -12.60 6.46 25.04
CA SER A 278 -12.46 5.57 26.19
C SER A 278 -13.84 5.08 26.63
N ALA A 279 -14.12 3.78 26.44
CA ALA A 279 -15.32 3.14 26.97
C ALA A 279 -15.37 3.09 28.51
N ALA A 280 -14.29 3.49 29.19
CA ALA A 280 -14.17 3.49 30.65
C ALA A 280 -15.06 4.53 31.37
N ALA A 281 -15.68 5.48 30.65
CA ALA A 281 -16.50 6.52 31.28
C ALA A 281 -17.94 6.09 31.64
N SER A 282 -18.40 4.89 31.25
CA SER A 282 -19.79 4.46 31.55
C SER A 282 -19.95 3.64 32.84
N ILE A 283 -18.86 3.16 33.46
CA ILE A 283 -18.95 2.30 34.66
C ILE A 283 -18.86 3.10 35.98
N GLN A 284 -18.44 4.38 35.95
CA GLN A 284 -18.31 5.20 37.17
C GLN A 284 -19.58 5.95 37.60
N ARG A 285 -20.76 5.72 36.97
CA ARG A 285 -21.98 6.50 37.27
C ARG A 285 -23.03 5.85 38.17
N GLU A 286 -22.86 4.62 38.65
CA GLU A 286 -23.87 3.97 39.52
C GLU A 286 -23.28 3.13 40.67
N VAL A 287 -22.43 3.73 41.51
CA VAL A 287 -22.24 3.20 42.87
C VAL A 287 -22.48 4.34 43.86
N PRO A 288 -23.66 4.42 44.49
CA PRO A 288 -23.88 5.34 45.59
C PRO A 288 -22.97 4.99 46.78
N PRO A 289 -22.39 5.97 47.48
CA PRO A 289 -21.57 5.70 48.66
C PRO A 289 -22.48 5.21 49.80
N LEU A 290 -22.30 3.95 50.20
CA LEU A 290 -23.01 3.35 51.33
C LEU A 290 -22.30 3.69 52.64
N TRP A 291 -22.34 4.96 53.05
CA TRP A 291 -22.00 5.36 54.42
C TRP A 291 -22.94 6.49 54.86
N SER A 292 -24.09 6.09 55.42
CA SER A 292 -24.95 6.92 56.24
C SER A 292 -24.78 6.46 57.69
N GLU A 293 -24.44 7.42 58.53
CA GLU A 293 -24.36 7.36 59.99
C GLU A 293 -25.53 6.60 60.63
N TYR A 294 -25.24 5.82 61.67
CA TYR A 294 -26.17 5.63 62.78
C TYR A 294 -25.38 5.62 64.09
N GLY A 295 -25.55 6.68 64.85
CA GLY A 295 -25.09 6.78 66.23
C GLY A 295 -26.02 6.03 67.19
N GLY A 296 -25.40 5.47 68.24
CA GLY A 296 -25.94 5.40 69.60
C GLY A 296 -27.10 4.44 69.90
N SER A 297 -26.79 3.26 70.46
CA SER A 297 -27.52 2.77 71.63
C SER A 297 -26.76 1.70 72.41
N LEU A 298 -26.74 1.86 73.74
CA LEU A 298 -26.14 1.00 74.75
C LEU A 298 -26.79 -0.39 74.80
N ILE A 299 -25.98 -1.45 74.92
CA ILE A 299 -26.28 -2.62 75.77
C ILE A 299 -24.98 -3.15 76.39
N THR A 300 -24.98 -3.28 77.72
CA THR A 300 -23.93 -3.74 78.64
C THR A 300 -23.63 -5.25 78.54
N PRO A 301 -22.43 -5.72 78.95
CA PRO A 301 -22.00 -7.12 78.77
C PRO A 301 -22.45 -8.01 79.93
N PHE A 302 -22.87 -9.24 79.64
CA PHE A 302 -23.00 -10.31 80.64
C PHE A 302 -21.83 -11.27 80.51
N LEU A 303 -20.99 -11.29 81.56
CA LEU A 303 -20.06 -12.36 81.87
C LEU A 303 -20.82 -13.47 82.61
N VAL A 304 -20.77 -14.70 82.12
CA VAL A 304 -20.90 -15.91 82.94
C VAL A 304 -19.86 -16.93 82.48
N ALA A 305 -19.03 -17.36 83.42
CA ALA A 305 -18.04 -18.41 83.29
C ALA A 305 -18.57 -19.75 83.86
N LEU A 306 -17.77 -20.81 83.65
CA LEU A 306 -17.84 -22.19 84.19
C LEU A 306 -18.59 -23.17 83.28
N ALA A 307 -18.12 -24.40 83.02
CA ALA A 307 -16.93 -25.15 83.43
C ALA A 307 -16.78 -26.39 82.52
N SER A 308 -15.57 -26.93 82.52
CA SER A 308 -15.09 -28.16 81.87
C SER A 308 -15.85 -29.44 82.27
N ALA A 309 -15.91 -30.43 81.35
CA ALA A 309 -15.68 -31.88 81.55
C ALA A 309 -16.26 -32.67 80.33
N ILE A 310 -15.44 -33.26 79.45
CA ILE A 310 -14.84 -34.61 79.48
C ILE A 310 -15.68 -35.69 78.76
N GLN A 311 -15.06 -36.25 77.70
CA GLN A 311 -15.09 -37.61 77.11
C GLN A 311 -16.42 -38.28 76.71
N MET A 312 -16.53 -38.62 75.42
CA MET A 312 -16.17 -39.95 74.89
C MET A 312 -15.71 -39.84 73.44
#